data_AF-A0A2S4VVB0-F1
#
_entry.id   AF-A0A2S4VVB0-F1
#
_cell.length_a   1.000
_cell.length_b   1.000
_cell.length_c   1.000
_cell.angle_alpha   90.00
_cell.angle_beta   90.00
_cell.angle_gamma   90.00
#
_symmetry.space_group_name_H-M   'P 1'
#
loop_
_entity.id
_entity.type
_entity.pdbx_description
1 polymer ?
#
loop_
_entity_poly.entity_id
_entity_poly.type
_entity_poly.pdbx_seq_one_letter_code
_entity_poly.pdbx_strand_id
1 'polypeptide(L)'
;MRVHPISRITWYTGHDLLFPACFADSDNWAPTDDSMVAAVTIEWPGKPKCGAFVKIQHGSDPKKSILVRIVDSCGGCAPGKPHIDLTIAAFEKLYPQDTGMVENLKAKVVSCPAHIEENWTQDIIDRFGPKVALNRG
;
A
#
# COMPACT_ATOMS: atom_id res chain seq x y z
N MET A 1 0.67 -20.48 -0.26
CA MET A 1 0.56 -19.00 -0.37
C MET A 1 -0.68 -18.68 -1.19
N ARG A 2 -1.68 -17.99 -0.63
CA ARG A 2 -2.90 -17.63 -1.37
C ARG A 2 -2.62 -16.37 -2.19
N VAL A 3 -2.81 -16.46 -3.50
CA VAL A 3 -2.90 -15.30 -4.39
C VAL A 3 -4.33 -14.81 -4.26
N HIS A 4 -4.53 -13.65 -3.62
CA HIS A 4 -5.82 -12.99 -3.63
C HIS A 4 -5.82 -12.07 -4.85
N PRO A 5 -6.74 -12.25 -5.83
CA PRO A 5 -6.86 -11.29 -6.92
C PRO A 5 -7.19 -9.93 -6.32
N ILE A 6 -6.25 -8.99 -6.38
CA ILE A 6 -6.55 -7.59 -6.13
C ILE A 6 -7.25 -7.11 -7.38
N SER A 7 -8.55 -6.89 -7.27
CA SER A 7 -9.38 -6.53 -8.41
C SER A 7 -9.14 -5.11 -8.90
N ARG A 8 -8.54 -4.22 -8.08
CA ARG A 8 -8.46 -2.79 -8.40
C ARG A 8 -7.32 -2.06 -7.69
N ILE A 9 -6.70 -1.09 -8.38
CA ILE A 9 -5.88 -0.05 -7.78
C ILE A 9 -6.32 1.34 -8.23
N THR A 10 -6.15 2.33 -7.35
CA THR A 10 -6.27 3.78 -7.61
C THR A 10 -5.10 4.49 -6.92
N TRP A 11 -5.15 5.82 -6.85
CA TRP A 11 -4.24 6.60 -6.04
C TRP A 11 -4.95 7.67 -5.19
N TYR A 12 -4.30 8.05 -4.09
CA TYR A 12 -4.69 9.11 -3.15
C TYR A 12 -3.46 9.98 -2.82
N THR A 13 -3.69 11.21 -2.34
CA THR A 13 -2.66 12.26 -2.27
C THR A 13 -2.97 13.33 -1.21
N GLY A 14 -2.00 14.17 -0.90
CA GLY A 14 -2.21 15.40 -0.14
C GLY A 14 -2.77 15.15 1.26
N HIS A 15 -3.89 15.80 1.59
CA HIS A 15 -4.48 15.73 2.93
C HIS A 15 -5.00 14.33 3.29
N ASP A 16 -5.32 13.49 2.30
CA ASP A 16 -5.79 12.12 2.52
C ASP A 16 -4.66 11.21 3.03
N LEU A 17 -3.40 11.65 2.96
CA LEU A 17 -2.25 10.95 3.51
C LEU A 17 -2.08 11.17 5.02
N LEU A 18 -2.76 12.15 5.61
CA LEU A 18 -2.58 12.50 7.01
C LEU A 18 -3.27 11.48 7.93
N PHE A 19 -2.67 11.23 9.10
CA PHE A 19 -3.19 10.34 10.15
C PHE A 19 -3.50 8.90 9.69
N PRO A 20 -2.54 8.19 9.06
CA PRO A 20 -2.76 6.85 8.53
C PRO A 20 -3.18 5.87 9.64
N ALA A 21 -4.24 5.09 9.39
CA ALA A 21 -4.92 4.27 10.39
C ALA A 21 -4.02 3.23 11.09
N CYS A 22 -2.95 2.77 10.43
CA CYS A 22 -2.02 1.79 11.00
C CYS A 22 -0.97 2.40 11.93
N PHE A 23 -0.90 3.73 12.08
CA PHE A 23 0.15 4.40 12.84
C PHE A 23 -0.39 5.53 13.74
N ALA A 24 -1.61 5.38 14.23
CA ALA A 24 -2.27 6.40 15.06
C ALA A 24 -1.48 6.79 16.34
N ASP A 25 -0.58 5.93 16.82
CA ASP A 25 0.27 6.20 17.99
C ASP A 25 1.69 6.69 17.60
N SER A 26 2.02 6.79 16.30
CA SER A 26 3.28 7.41 15.89
C SER A 26 3.05 8.92 15.80
N ASP A 27 3.37 9.62 16.88
CA ASP A 27 3.27 11.08 16.94
C ASP A 27 4.03 11.69 15.75
N ASN A 28 3.28 12.20 14.78
CA ASN A 28 3.72 13.03 13.65
C ASN A 28 4.26 12.35 12.38
N TRP A 29 3.99 11.06 12.13
CA TRP A 29 4.28 10.49 10.80
C TRP A 29 3.05 10.44 9.89
N ALA A 30 3.22 10.90 8.67
CA ALA A 30 2.31 10.70 7.55
C ALA A 30 3.14 10.39 6.29
N PRO A 31 2.65 9.51 5.40
CA PRO A 31 3.25 9.34 4.09
C PRO A 31 3.16 10.63 3.26
N THR A 32 4.01 10.71 2.25
CA THR A 32 3.95 11.75 1.22
C THR A 32 3.57 11.12 -0.12
N ASP A 33 3.35 11.95 -1.14
CA ASP A 33 3.11 11.46 -2.50
C ASP A 33 4.27 10.63 -3.06
N ASP A 34 5.48 10.82 -2.53
CA ASP A 34 6.70 10.10 -2.90
C ASP A 34 6.88 8.76 -2.17
N SER A 35 6.10 8.49 -1.11
CA SER A 35 6.17 7.24 -0.36
C SER A 35 5.76 6.05 -1.24
N MET A 36 6.17 4.84 -0.84
CA MET A 36 5.77 3.55 -1.45
C MET A 36 4.80 2.83 -0.52
N VAL A 37 3.65 3.43 -0.27
CA VAL A 37 2.65 2.92 0.67
C VAL A 37 1.27 2.84 0.04
N ALA A 38 0.34 2.21 0.75
CA ALA A 38 -1.03 2.07 0.28
C ALA A 38 -2.04 2.02 1.43
N ALA A 39 -3.26 2.44 1.10
CA ALA A 39 -4.47 2.16 1.84
C ALA A 39 -5.19 0.95 1.22
N VAL A 40 -5.97 0.22 2.01
CA VAL A 40 -6.80 -0.90 1.52
C VAL A 40 -8.24 -0.72 1.97
N THR A 41 -9.24 -1.16 1.20
CA THR A 41 -10.65 -1.14 1.64
C THR A 41 -10.76 -1.66 3.08
N ILE A 42 -11.63 -1.03 3.85
CA ILE A 42 -11.78 -1.31 5.29
C ILE A 42 -12.05 -2.81 5.53
N GLU A 43 -12.98 -3.42 4.80
CA GLU A 43 -13.39 -4.81 4.99
C GLU A 43 -13.40 -5.60 3.68
N TRP A 44 -12.56 -6.62 3.55
CA TRP A 44 -12.73 -7.71 2.59
C TRP A 44 -12.06 -9.01 3.07
N PRO A 45 -12.49 -10.19 2.59
CA PRO A 45 -11.86 -11.47 2.93
C PRO A 45 -10.39 -11.59 2.46
N GLY A 46 -9.46 -11.67 3.40
CA GLY A 46 -8.02 -11.76 3.08
C GLY A 46 -7.33 -10.40 2.86
N LYS A 47 -7.89 -9.33 3.42
CA LYS A 47 -7.25 -8.01 3.52
C LYS A 47 -5.83 -8.11 4.09
N PRO A 48 -4.82 -7.48 3.46
CA PRO A 48 -3.50 -7.36 4.05
C PRO A 48 -3.56 -6.58 5.37
N LYS A 49 -2.84 -7.05 6.38
CA LYS A 49 -2.78 -6.39 7.70
C LYS A 49 -1.97 -5.09 7.62
N CYS A 50 -2.17 -4.22 8.61
CA CYS A 50 -1.30 -3.08 8.85
C CYS A 50 0.18 -3.48 8.88
N GLY A 51 1.02 -2.68 8.22
CA GLY A 51 2.46 -2.92 8.10
C GLY A 51 2.87 -4.04 7.15
N ALA A 52 1.93 -4.78 6.55
CA ALA A 52 2.23 -5.82 5.58
C ALA A 52 2.81 -5.23 4.29
N PHE A 53 3.75 -5.96 3.69
CA PHE A 53 4.26 -5.62 2.37
C PHE A 53 3.46 -6.35 1.29
N VAL A 54 3.10 -5.62 0.23
CA VAL A 54 2.35 -6.15 -0.91
C VAL A 54 3.14 -5.88 -2.19
N LYS A 55 3.41 -6.95 -2.93
CA LYS A 55 3.96 -6.86 -4.28
C LYS A 55 2.81 -6.79 -5.27
N ILE A 56 2.76 -5.75 -6.09
CA ILE A 56 1.72 -5.53 -7.12
C ILE A 56 2.40 -5.61 -8.49
N GLN A 57 1.82 -6.38 -9.41
CA GLN A 57 2.32 -6.53 -10.78
C GLN A 57 1.49 -5.72 -11.76
N HIS A 58 2.14 -5.15 -12.77
CA HIS A 58 1.45 -4.55 -13.91
C HIS A 58 0.62 -5.60 -14.65
N GLY A 59 -0.57 -5.22 -15.10
CA GLY A 59 -1.56 -6.13 -15.69
C GLY A 59 -1.11 -6.79 -16.99
N SER A 60 -0.33 -6.09 -17.82
CA SER A 60 0.18 -6.61 -19.10
C SER A 60 1.68 -6.94 -19.10
N ASP A 61 2.42 -6.56 -18.06
CA ASP A 61 3.86 -6.81 -17.96
C ASP A 61 4.21 -7.45 -16.61
N PRO A 62 4.36 -8.78 -16.55
CA PRO A 62 4.64 -9.48 -15.30
C PRO A 62 6.04 -9.15 -14.72
N LYS A 63 6.95 -8.57 -15.52
CA LYS A 63 8.28 -8.14 -15.05
C LYS A 63 8.21 -6.79 -14.35
N LYS A 64 7.23 -5.95 -14.70
CA LYS A 64 6.99 -4.65 -14.05
C LYS A 64 6.17 -4.86 -12.78
N SER A 65 6.77 -4.56 -11.64
CA SER A 65 6.13 -4.71 -10.33
C SER A 65 6.66 -3.71 -9.33
N ILE A 66 5.84 -3.38 -8.34
CA ILE A 66 6.22 -2.53 -7.21
C ILE A 66 6.06 -3.30 -5.90
N LEU A 67 6.71 -2.79 -4.87
CA LEU A 67 6.50 -3.19 -3.49
C LEU A 67 5.96 -1.98 -2.74
N VAL A 68 4.85 -2.17 -2.03
CA VAL A 68 4.26 -1.15 -1.16
C VAL A 68 4.02 -1.71 0.24
N ARG A 69 3.94 -0.82 1.23
CA ARG A 69 3.55 -1.17 2.59
C ARG A 69 2.15 -0.66 2.92
N ILE A 70 1.33 -1.49 3.57
CA ILE A 70 -0.02 -1.08 3.96
C ILE A 70 0.06 -0.25 5.23
N VAL A 71 -0.35 1.01 5.11
CA VAL A 71 -0.27 1.99 6.20
C VAL A 71 -1.62 2.55 6.60
N ASP A 72 -2.65 2.36 5.78
CA ASP A 72 -3.94 2.99 6.01
C ASP A 72 -5.12 2.13 5.53
N SER A 73 -6.34 2.57 5.83
CA SER A 73 -7.58 2.00 5.33
C SER A 73 -8.34 3.00 4.45
N CYS A 74 -8.70 2.56 3.25
CA CYS A 74 -9.42 3.38 2.28
C CYS A 74 -10.92 3.43 2.63
N GLY A 75 -11.37 4.56 3.18
CA GLY A 75 -12.78 4.81 3.50
C GLY A 75 -13.68 5.07 2.29
N GLY A 76 -13.12 5.54 1.18
CA GLY A 76 -13.84 5.74 -0.09
C GLY A 76 -13.98 4.48 -0.95
N CYS A 77 -13.24 3.41 -0.63
CA CYS A 77 -13.24 2.18 -1.40
C CYS A 77 -14.49 1.34 -1.11
N ALA A 78 -15.05 0.72 -2.15
CA ALA A 78 -16.27 -0.07 -2.03
C ALA A 78 -16.08 -1.26 -1.06
N PRO A 79 -16.90 -1.39 0.00
CA PRO A 79 -16.82 -2.50 0.95
C PRO A 79 -16.91 -3.87 0.28
N GLY A 80 -16.21 -4.86 0.84
CA GLY A 80 -16.22 -6.24 0.36
C GLY A 80 -15.40 -6.49 -0.91
N LYS A 81 -14.84 -5.45 -1.56
CA LYS A 81 -14.08 -5.57 -2.80
C LYS A 81 -12.58 -5.31 -2.61
N PRO A 82 -11.69 -6.22 -3.08
CA PRO A 82 -10.24 -6.00 -3.14
C PRO A 82 -9.82 -4.76 -3.94
N HIS A 83 -9.40 -3.72 -3.24
CA HIS A 83 -8.95 -2.42 -3.75
C HIS A 83 -7.76 -1.91 -2.94
N ILE A 84 -6.62 -1.71 -3.59
CA ILE A 84 -5.45 -1.06 -2.99
C ILE A 84 -5.33 0.36 -3.53
N ASP A 85 -5.43 1.37 -2.68
CA ASP A 85 -5.29 2.78 -3.03
C ASP A 85 -3.84 3.22 -2.76
N LEU A 86 -3.13 3.66 -3.77
CA LEU A 86 -1.68 3.88 -3.74
C LEU A 86 -1.33 5.36 -3.56
N THR A 87 -0.15 5.67 -3.03
CA THR A 87 0.42 7.01 -3.23
C THR A 87 0.71 7.26 -4.72
N ILE A 88 0.79 8.53 -5.13
CA ILE A 88 1.10 8.93 -6.52
C ILE A 88 2.34 8.19 -7.05
N ALA A 89 3.48 8.30 -6.37
CA ALA A 89 4.73 7.71 -6.85
C ALA A 89 4.67 6.17 -6.94
N ALA A 90 3.90 5.51 -6.07
CA ALA A 90 3.68 4.08 -6.15
C ALA A 90 2.83 3.71 -7.37
N PHE A 91 1.75 4.45 -7.63
CA PHE A 91 0.88 4.23 -8.80
C PHE A 91 1.63 4.49 -10.12
N GLU A 92 2.35 5.60 -10.22
CA GLU A 92 3.10 6.01 -11.42
C GLU A 92 4.19 5.04 -11.84
N LYS A 93 4.75 4.29 -10.87
CA LYS A 93 5.67 3.20 -11.17
C LYS A 93 5.02 2.04 -11.91
N LEU A 94 3.70 1.91 -11.90
CA LEU A 94 2.94 0.93 -12.69
C LEU A 94 2.26 1.59 -13.89
N TYR A 95 1.48 2.65 -13.69
CA TYR A 95 0.63 3.29 -14.69
C TYR A 95 0.71 4.82 -14.58
N PRO A 96 0.63 5.57 -15.69
CA PRO A 96 0.51 7.04 -15.63
C PRO A 96 -0.64 7.49 -14.72
N GLN A 97 -0.45 8.55 -13.93
CA GLN A 97 -1.43 9.02 -12.94
C GLN A 97 -2.82 9.27 -13.54
N ASP A 98 -2.89 9.78 -14.76
CA ASP A 98 -4.14 10.06 -15.51
C ASP A 98 -4.94 8.81 -15.89
N THR A 99 -4.36 7.61 -15.76
CA THR A 99 -5.08 6.34 -15.87
C THR A 99 -6.16 6.24 -14.78
N GLY A 100 -5.90 6.80 -13.59
CA GLY A 100 -6.84 6.92 -12.47
C GLY A 100 -7.16 5.61 -11.75
N MET A 101 -7.62 4.59 -12.47
CA MET A 101 -8.03 3.31 -11.94
C MET A 101 -7.63 2.17 -12.88
N VAL A 102 -7.09 1.09 -12.31
CA VAL A 102 -6.79 -0.13 -13.07
C VAL A 102 -7.40 -1.32 -12.36
N GLU A 103 -7.95 -2.26 -13.13
CA GLU A 103 -8.60 -3.46 -12.61
C GLU A 103 -7.88 -4.76 -13.02
N ASN A 104 -8.28 -5.87 -12.39
CA ASN A 104 -7.82 -7.23 -12.70
C ASN A 104 -6.30 -7.44 -12.52
N LEU A 105 -5.70 -6.79 -11.51
CA LEU A 105 -4.27 -6.94 -11.22
C LEU A 105 -3.98 -8.16 -10.34
N LYS A 106 -2.70 -8.53 -10.33
CA LYS A 106 -2.17 -9.52 -9.39
C LYS A 106 -1.42 -8.80 -8.29
N ALA A 107 -1.80 -9.07 -7.05
CA ALA A 107 -0.98 -8.70 -5.91
C ALA A 107 -0.81 -9.87 -4.94
N LYS A 108 0.26 -9.79 -4.17
CA LYS A 108 0.63 -10.81 -3.21
C LYS A 108 1.19 -10.15 -1.96
N VAL A 109 0.68 -10.55 -0.80
CA VAL A 109 1.32 -10.25 0.48
C VAL A 109 2.63 -11.02 0.55
N VAL A 110 3.72 -10.32 0.84
CA VAL A 110 5.07 -10.86 0.91
C VAL A 110 5.69 -10.52 2.27
N SER A 111 6.73 -11.26 2.66
CA SER A 111 7.52 -10.92 3.82
C SER A 111 8.21 -9.56 3.64
N CYS A 112 8.48 -8.87 4.75
CA CYS A 112 9.37 -7.72 4.77
C CYS A 112 10.69 -8.11 4.08
N PRO A 113 11.16 -7.35 3.07
CA PRO A 113 12.46 -7.62 2.45
C PRO A 113 13.59 -7.56 3.48
N ALA A 114 14.52 -8.50 3.44
CA ALA A 114 15.58 -8.63 4.44
C ALA A 114 16.38 -7.32 4.65
N HIS A 115 16.76 -6.64 3.58
CA HIS A 115 17.49 -5.36 3.65
C HIS A 115 16.70 -4.25 4.35
N ILE A 116 15.36 -4.28 4.30
CA ILE A 116 14.50 -3.35 5.03
C ILE A 116 14.43 -3.77 6.50
N GLU A 117 14.20 -5.06 6.76
CA GLU A 117 14.08 -5.62 8.11
C GLU A 117 15.34 -5.41 8.98
N GLU A 118 16.51 -5.58 8.37
CA GLU A 118 17.82 -5.46 9.00
C GLU A 118 18.17 -4.01 9.34
N ASN A 119 17.70 -3.03 8.56
CA ASN A 119 18.14 -1.64 8.69
C ASN A 119 17.03 -0.62 8.36
N TRP A 120 16.28 -0.22 9.40
CA TRP A 120 15.20 0.76 9.31
C TRP A 120 15.75 2.20 9.34
N THR A 121 16.38 2.62 8.26
CA THR A 121 16.92 3.98 8.10
C THR A 121 15.80 5.02 7.93
N GLN A 122 16.16 6.31 8.00
CA GLN A 122 15.20 7.39 7.72
C GLN A 122 14.60 7.29 6.31
N ASP A 123 15.42 6.97 5.28
CA ASP A 123 14.93 6.76 3.90
C ASP A 123 13.87 5.64 3.83
N ILE A 124 14.08 4.55 4.57
CA ILE A 124 13.09 3.47 4.68
C ILE A 124 11.82 3.95 5.38
N ILE A 125 11.93 4.78 6.42
CA ILE A 125 10.78 5.35 7.14
C ILE A 125 10.00 6.32 6.24
N ASP A 126 10.69 7.20 5.51
CA ASP A 126 10.06 8.16 4.60
C ASP A 126 9.31 7.41 3.46
N ARG A 127 9.86 6.27 3.05
CA ARG A 127 9.32 5.49 1.95
C ARG A 127 8.24 4.48 2.34
N PHE A 128 8.34 3.85 3.50
CA PHE A 128 7.46 2.73 3.90
C PHE A 128 6.82 2.92 5.29
N GLY A 129 7.12 4.00 5.97
CA GLY A 129 6.66 4.31 7.32
C GLY A 129 7.43 3.66 8.45
N PRO A 130 7.11 4.01 9.71
CA PRO A 130 7.76 3.51 10.92
C PRO A 130 7.74 1.98 11.02
N LYS A 131 8.74 1.38 11.68
CA LYS A 131 8.83 -0.09 11.80
C LYS A 131 7.61 -0.68 12.50
N VAL A 132 7.17 -0.08 13.59
CA VAL A 132 6.05 -0.56 14.40
C VAL A 132 4.74 0.01 13.85
N ALA A 133 3.89 -0.88 13.33
CA ALA A 133 2.51 -0.56 12.97
C ALA A 133 1.57 -1.08 14.06
N LEU A 134 0.45 -0.37 14.27
CA LEU A 134 -0.63 -0.85 15.11
C LEU A 134 -1.26 -2.07 14.46
N ASN A 135 -1.14 -3.21 15.12
CA ASN A 135 -1.91 -4.40 14.79
C ASN A 135 -3.35 -4.20 15.25
N ARG A 136 -4.12 -3.37 14.54
CA ARG A 136 -5.58 -3.41 14.64
C ARG A 136 -6.01 -4.68 13.91
N GLY A 137 -6.33 -5.71 14.71
CA GLY A 137 -6.71 -7.05 14.26
C GLY A 137 -8.01 -7.05 13.48
#